data_AF-A0A971FA45-F1
#
_entry.id   AF-A0A971FA45-F1
#
_cell.length_a   1.000
_cell.length_b   1.000
_cell.length_c   1.000
_cell.angle_alpha   90.00
_cell.angle_beta   90.00
_cell.angle_gamma   90.00
#
_symmetry.space_group_name_H-M   'P 1'
#
loop_
_entity.id
_entity.type
_entity.pdbx_description
1 polymer ?
#
loop_
_entity_poly.entity_id
_entity_poly.type
_entity_poly.pdbx_seq_one_letter_code
_entity_poly.pdbx_strand_id
1 'polypeptide(L)'
;MRKKAEPDGLFVATTAGDRERERFSRRFNLVEGLLVMVFILLVLWGCAYPFGVMLEIPGVRPVSTLCLVAGALYLLFVSPRLHGDTLSCWGLGNPWALFRELRAAPPLRRAVLLGVMAALFMGLNVLNYRNWGEVAEFLNFDKTPLRNYDQSFPGVLLVVLFGSVLASVIVLFGIRYDNFGSAFATAMKIALPLLGLILLAAFAQRGTAAFEGFSLRAFLIGAFGYVFWGFVQQLLFSSYFGTRLRKAFGPSVSPGNRRPAARLPEALKFGFVGALILGPLAWLPIRLHSGAESVPVSVLAGLMTAFGLFGALYGWFYAVDRRRLLVATLTGSCFGVIHINSYGLVAVTFLLGIFLSYVFMEERNRNLVALGFIHGVLGSSFGMFFSEGQSGALEVDYGVGPWNVDDPSWGVLVVPALCVAGYLWVVGWYLCRGHALEKTP
;
A
#
# COMPACT_ATOMS: atom_id res chain seq x y z
N MET A 1 -2.67 40.44 -11.70
CA MET A 1 -3.22 39.20 -12.27
C MET A 1 -4.60 38.93 -11.67
N ARG A 2 -5.68 39.15 -12.43
CA ARG A 2 -7.05 38.79 -11.99
C ARG A 2 -7.14 37.27 -11.88
N LYS A 3 -7.48 36.75 -10.69
CA LYS A 3 -7.90 35.35 -10.51
C LYS A 3 -9.12 35.13 -11.40
N LYS A 4 -8.94 34.50 -12.57
CA LYS A 4 -10.07 33.88 -13.26
C LYS A 4 -10.67 32.90 -12.26
N ALA A 5 -11.95 33.06 -11.93
CA ALA A 5 -12.70 32.05 -11.21
C ALA A 5 -12.56 30.76 -12.03
N GLU A 6 -11.84 29.77 -11.49
CA GLU A 6 -11.78 28.44 -12.09
C GLU A 6 -13.22 27.91 -12.09
N PRO A 7 -13.75 27.39 -13.22
CA PRO A 7 -15.12 26.93 -13.27
C PRO A 7 -15.34 25.83 -12.22
N ASP A 8 -16.38 25.98 -11.40
CA ASP A 8 -16.68 25.13 -10.24
C ASP A 8 -16.82 23.63 -10.58
N GLY A 9 -16.95 23.27 -11.87
CA GLY A 9 -17.02 21.89 -12.35
C GLY A 9 -15.70 21.11 -12.37
N LEU A 10 -14.55 21.71 -12.04
CA LEU A 10 -13.22 21.06 -12.10
C LEU A 10 -12.76 20.44 -10.77
N PHE A 11 -13.50 20.64 -9.67
CA PHE A 11 -13.08 20.19 -8.34
C PHE A 11 -14.14 19.33 -7.66
N VAL A 12 -13.69 18.30 -6.95
CA VAL A 12 -14.51 17.44 -6.12
C VAL A 12 -14.03 17.50 -4.67
N ALA A 13 -14.97 17.57 -3.72
CA ALA A 13 -14.65 17.34 -2.31
C ALA A 13 -14.47 15.83 -2.09
N THR A 14 -13.29 15.42 -1.65
CA THR A 14 -13.00 14.01 -1.34
C THR A 14 -13.73 13.57 -0.08
N THR A 15 -13.69 12.27 0.21
CA THR A 15 -14.23 11.72 1.46
C THR A 15 -13.68 12.42 2.71
N ALA A 16 -12.40 12.82 2.70
CA ALA A 16 -11.77 13.55 3.80
C ALA A 16 -12.11 15.05 3.87
N GLY A 17 -12.81 15.59 2.86
CA GLY A 17 -13.18 17.01 2.77
C GLY A 17 -12.23 17.86 1.92
N ASP A 18 -11.07 17.33 1.53
CA ASP A 18 -10.10 18.04 0.69
C ASP A 18 -10.68 18.31 -0.71
N ARG A 19 -10.42 19.49 -1.28
CA ARG A 19 -10.81 19.83 -2.66
C ARG A 19 -9.72 19.40 -3.63
N GLU A 20 -10.05 18.48 -4.52
CA GLU A 20 -9.12 17.95 -5.52
C GLU A 20 -9.67 18.13 -6.92
N ARG A 21 -8.78 18.30 -7.90
CA ARG A 21 -9.17 18.35 -9.31
C ARG A 21 -9.76 17.02 -9.75
N GLU A 22 -10.85 17.07 -10.51
CA GLU A 22 -11.51 15.89 -11.04
C GLU A 22 -12.30 16.26 -12.29
N ARG A 23 -12.17 15.46 -13.36
CA ARG A 23 -12.91 15.62 -14.61
C ARG A 23 -14.06 14.64 -14.76
N PHE A 24 -14.03 13.54 -14.02
CA PHE A 24 -15.00 12.47 -14.11
C PHE A 24 -15.95 12.44 -12.91
N SER A 25 -17.07 11.75 -13.09
CA SER A 25 -18.02 11.57 -12.00
C SER A 25 -17.44 10.71 -10.88
N ARG A 26 -18.01 10.84 -9.69
CA ARG A 26 -17.74 9.93 -8.55
C ARG A 26 -17.96 8.46 -8.91
N ARG A 27 -18.92 8.19 -9.80
CA ARG A 27 -19.21 6.82 -10.26
C ARG A 27 -18.09 6.26 -11.09
N PHE A 28 -17.62 7.04 -12.05
CA PHE A 28 -16.49 6.63 -12.89
C PHE A 28 -15.26 6.32 -12.04
N ASN A 29 -14.98 7.15 -11.04
CA ASN A 29 -13.90 6.92 -10.08
C ASN A 29 -13.99 5.57 -9.35
N LEU A 30 -15.18 5.19 -8.87
CA LEU A 30 -15.37 3.88 -8.23
C LEU A 30 -15.17 2.74 -9.24
N VAL A 31 -15.83 2.85 -10.39
CA VAL A 31 -15.85 1.81 -11.42
C VAL A 31 -14.43 1.57 -11.94
N GLU A 32 -13.72 2.63 -12.33
CA GLU A 32 -12.34 2.51 -12.81
C GLU A 32 -11.42 1.89 -11.75
N GLY A 33 -11.47 2.41 -10.51
CA GLY A 33 -10.64 1.89 -9.42
C GLY A 33 -10.88 0.41 -9.17
N LEU A 34 -12.12 -0.06 -9.13
CA LEU A 34 -12.43 -1.48 -8.91
C LEU A 34 -12.17 -2.35 -10.15
N LEU A 35 -12.44 -1.85 -11.36
CA LEU A 35 -12.19 -2.60 -12.60
C LEU A 35 -10.69 -2.77 -12.89
N VAL A 36 -9.85 -1.82 -12.49
CA VAL A 36 -8.39 -2.01 -12.52
C VAL A 36 -7.97 -3.16 -11.62
N MET A 37 -8.54 -3.27 -10.41
CA MET A 37 -8.24 -4.40 -9.53
C MET A 37 -8.73 -5.72 -10.14
N VAL A 38 -9.93 -5.75 -10.73
CA VAL A 38 -10.45 -6.90 -11.48
C VAL A 38 -9.51 -7.27 -12.63
N PHE A 39 -9.04 -6.30 -13.41
CA PHE A 39 -8.08 -6.53 -14.49
C PHE A 39 -6.80 -7.19 -13.98
N ILE A 40 -6.20 -6.65 -12.90
CA ILE A 40 -4.99 -7.22 -12.31
C ILE A 40 -5.22 -8.68 -11.88
N LEU A 41 -6.34 -8.96 -11.21
CA LEU A 41 -6.67 -10.31 -10.75
C LEU A 41 -6.98 -11.26 -11.91
N LEU A 42 -7.64 -10.81 -12.96
CA LEU A 42 -7.88 -11.64 -14.15
C LEU A 42 -6.57 -11.96 -14.88
N VAL A 43 -5.66 -11.00 -15.02
CA VAL A 43 -4.37 -11.27 -15.67
C VAL A 43 -3.53 -12.25 -14.83
N LEU A 44 -3.46 -12.05 -13.51
CA LEU A 44 -2.67 -12.92 -12.63
C LEU A 44 -3.32 -14.30 -12.42
N TRP A 45 -4.59 -14.34 -12.04
CA TRP A 45 -5.26 -15.56 -11.60
C TRP A 45 -6.21 -16.15 -12.64
N GLY A 46 -6.80 -15.34 -13.51
CA GLY A 46 -7.63 -15.81 -14.62
C GLY A 46 -6.83 -16.24 -15.86
N CYS A 47 -5.60 -15.74 -16.02
CA CYS A 47 -4.76 -16.04 -17.19
C CYS A 47 -3.42 -16.68 -16.79
N ALA A 48 -2.58 -15.98 -16.02
CA ALA A 48 -1.23 -16.48 -15.73
C ALA A 48 -1.24 -17.78 -14.91
N TYR A 49 -2.12 -17.92 -13.92
CA TYR A 49 -2.25 -19.17 -13.17
C TYR A 49 -2.71 -20.37 -14.02
N PRO A 50 -3.90 -20.37 -14.64
CA PRO A 50 -4.40 -21.56 -15.34
C PRO A 50 -3.56 -21.91 -16.58
N PHE A 51 -3.11 -20.92 -17.35
CA PHE A 51 -2.40 -21.22 -18.59
C PHE A 51 -0.89 -21.30 -18.40
N GLY A 52 -0.34 -20.49 -17.50
CA GLY A 52 1.10 -20.37 -17.30
C GLY A 52 1.66 -21.31 -16.22
N VAL A 53 0.93 -21.51 -15.13
CA VAL A 53 1.35 -22.37 -14.01
C VAL A 53 0.78 -23.77 -14.17
N MET A 54 -0.55 -23.90 -14.32
CA MET A 54 -1.19 -25.23 -14.38
C MET A 54 -0.96 -25.98 -15.70
N LEU A 55 -0.95 -25.27 -16.83
CA LEU A 55 -0.78 -25.86 -18.17
C LEU A 55 0.61 -25.61 -18.78
N GLU A 56 1.48 -24.88 -18.07
CA GLU A 56 2.86 -24.58 -18.49
C GLU A 56 3.00 -24.05 -19.93
N ILE A 57 1.99 -23.34 -20.45
CA ILE A 57 1.98 -22.88 -21.84
C ILE A 57 3.09 -21.83 -22.04
N PRO A 58 4.07 -22.10 -22.92
CA PRO A 58 5.13 -21.13 -23.21
C PRO A 58 4.53 -19.82 -23.73
N GLY A 59 5.04 -18.69 -23.25
CA GLY A 59 4.60 -17.37 -23.68
C GLY A 59 3.50 -16.73 -22.81
N VAL A 60 2.79 -17.48 -21.97
CA VAL A 60 1.80 -16.88 -21.06
C VAL A 60 2.47 -15.91 -20.08
N ARG A 61 3.63 -16.26 -19.52
CA ARG A 61 4.39 -15.38 -18.62
C ARG A 61 4.71 -14.03 -19.27
N PRO A 62 5.42 -13.95 -20.42
CA PRO A 62 5.70 -12.66 -21.03
C PRO A 62 4.44 -11.91 -21.46
N VAL A 63 3.40 -12.57 -21.97
CA VAL A 63 2.13 -11.90 -22.34
C VAL A 63 1.45 -11.29 -21.12
N SER A 64 1.29 -12.04 -20.03
CA SER A 64 0.70 -11.53 -18.79
C SER A 64 1.53 -10.41 -18.18
N THR A 65 2.88 -10.51 -18.22
CA THR A 65 3.77 -9.42 -17.81
C THR A 65 3.56 -8.17 -18.67
N LEU A 66 3.47 -8.29 -19.99
CA LEU A 66 3.20 -7.15 -20.89
C LEU A 66 1.84 -6.50 -20.58
N CYS A 67 0.81 -7.29 -20.31
CA CYS A 67 -0.50 -6.78 -19.89
C CYS A 67 -0.41 -5.99 -18.57
N LEU A 68 0.31 -6.52 -17.57
CA LEU A 68 0.51 -5.81 -16.30
C LEU A 68 1.34 -4.54 -16.47
N VAL A 69 2.37 -4.55 -17.33
CA VAL A 69 3.15 -3.35 -17.67
C VAL A 69 2.26 -2.30 -18.35
N ALA A 70 1.44 -2.71 -19.33
CA ALA A 70 0.48 -1.81 -19.97
C ALA A 70 -0.52 -1.23 -18.96
N GLY A 71 -0.99 -2.07 -18.03
CA GLY A 71 -1.78 -1.63 -16.88
C GLY A 71 -1.04 -0.60 -16.05
N ALA A 72 0.18 -0.88 -15.60
CA ALA A 72 0.99 0.06 -14.82
C ALA A 72 1.22 1.39 -15.56
N LEU A 73 1.49 1.37 -16.87
CA LEU A 73 1.60 2.58 -17.69
C LEU A 73 0.29 3.38 -17.72
N TYR A 74 -0.85 2.69 -17.85
CA TYR A 74 -2.16 3.33 -17.77
C TYR A 74 -2.35 4.02 -16.41
N LEU A 75 -2.05 3.31 -15.31
CA LEU A 75 -2.21 3.83 -13.95
C LEU A 75 -1.31 5.04 -13.67
N LEU A 76 -0.06 4.99 -14.12
CA LEU A 76 0.96 6.01 -13.82
C LEU A 76 0.86 7.24 -14.72
N PHE A 77 0.42 7.09 -15.98
CA PHE A 77 0.51 8.17 -16.97
C PHE A 77 -0.83 8.56 -17.58
N VAL A 78 -1.73 7.59 -17.81
CA VAL A 78 -2.99 7.85 -18.52
C VAL A 78 -4.07 8.31 -17.54
N SER A 79 -4.40 7.50 -16.53
CA SER A 79 -5.46 7.84 -15.57
C SER A 79 -5.23 9.19 -14.86
N PRO A 80 -4.02 9.51 -14.34
CA PRO A 80 -3.79 10.81 -13.68
C PRO A 80 -4.04 11.99 -14.61
N ARG A 81 -3.63 11.85 -15.89
CA ARG A 81 -3.82 12.90 -16.91
C ARG A 81 -5.28 13.05 -17.30
N LEU A 82 -6.01 11.94 -17.42
CA LEU A 82 -7.45 11.94 -17.71
C LEU A 82 -8.21 12.64 -16.57
N HIS A 83 -7.95 12.27 -15.32
CA HIS A 83 -8.60 12.83 -14.13
C HIS A 83 -8.14 14.23 -13.75
N GLY A 84 -6.98 14.68 -14.26
CA GLY A 84 -6.39 15.95 -13.88
C GLY A 84 -5.79 15.93 -12.47
N ASP A 85 -5.30 14.77 -12.02
CA ASP A 85 -4.63 14.63 -10.74
C ASP A 85 -3.37 15.47 -10.67
N THR A 86 -3.10 16.01 -9.49
CA THR A 86 -1.81 16.61 -9.17
C THR A 86 -0.91 15.60 -8.47
N LEU A 87 0.41 15.85 -8.51
CA LEU A 87 1.39 15.09 -7.72
C LEU A 87 1.04 15.09 -6.23
N SER A 88 0.54 16.21 -5.70
CA SER A 88 0.07 16.29 -4.32
C SER A 88 -1.15 15.40 -4.04
N CYS A 89 -2.05 15.18 -5.01
CA CYS A 89 -3.14 14.19 -4.89
C CYS A 89 -2.57 12.78 -4.69
N TRP A 90 -1.41 12.49 -5.25
CA TRP A 90 -0.74 11.21 -5.13
C TRP A 90 0.20 11.13 -3.93
N GLY A 91 0.31 12.18 -3.11
CA GLY A 91 1.28 12.24 -2.01
C GLY A 91 2.73 12.37 -2.47
N LEU A 92 2.93 12.76 -3.74
CA LEU A 92 4.22 13.04 -4.36
C LEU A 92 4.59 14.52 -4.20
N GLY A 93 5.90 14.78 -4.18
CA GLY A 93 6.50 16.11 -4.21
C GLY A 93 6.15 16.87 -5.49
N ASN A 94 6.12 18.19 -5.40
CA ASN A 94 5.96 19.07 -6.55
C ASN A 94 7.15 20.03 -6.62
N PRO A 95 8.03 19.94 -7.64
CA PRO A 95 9.21 20.80 -7.76
C PRO A 95 8.88 22.29 -7.72
N TRP A 96 7.74 22.70 -8.29
CA TRP A 96 7.30 24.09 -8.27
C TRP A 96 6.83 24.53 -6.88
N ALA A 97 6.20 23.64 -6.12
CA ALA A 97 5.84 23.92 -4.74
C ALA A 97 7.10 24.05 -3.88
N LEU A 98 8.05 23.14 -4.04
CA LEU A 98 9.36 23.16 -3.37
C LEU A 98 10.14 24.44 -3.69
N PHE A 99 10.19 24.85 -4.96
CA PHE A 99 10.85 26.09 -5.35
C PHE A 99 10.22 27.33 -4.69
N ARG A 100 8.88 27.38 -4.64
CA ARG A 100 8.17 28.46 -3.93
C ARG A 100 8.46 28.44 -2.43
N GLU A 101 8.49 27.25 -1.82
CA GLU A 101 8.82 27.07 -0.41
C GLU A 101 10.25 27.55 -0.12
N LEU A 102 11.23 27.15 -0.93
CA LEU A 102 12.61 27.64 -0.84
C LEU A 102 12.69 29.17 -0.94
N ARG A 103 11.97 29.77 -1.90
CA ARG A 103 11.95 31.22 -2.10
C ARG A 103 11.32 31.97 -0.92
N ALA A 104 10.28 31.41 -0.31
CA ALA A 104 9.55 32.02 0.81
C ALA A 104 10.16 31.72 2.19
N ALA A 105 10.98 30.67 2.31
CA ALA A 105 11.54 30.23 3.58
C ALA A 105 12.57 31.24 4.14
N PRO A 106 12.63 31.41 5.48
CA PRO A 106 13.72 32.12 6.16
C PRO A 106 15.09 31.53 5.81
N PRO A 107 16.20 32.31 5.90
CA PRO A 107 17.53 31.86 5.48
C PRO A 107 17.96 30.52 6.10
N LEU A 108 17.73 30.34 7.42
CA LEU A 108 18.07 29.10 8.12
C LEU A 108 17.27 27.90 7.58
N ARG A 109 15.94 28.02 7.45
CA ARG A 109 15.09 26.94 6.91
C ARG A 109 15.47 26.60 5.48
N ARG A 110 15.77 27.62 4.65
CA ARG A 110 16.23 27.42 3.27
C ARG A 110 17.57 26.67 3.23
N ALA A 111 18.54 27.09 4.04
CA ALA A 111 19.84 26.43 4.12
C ALA A 111 19.72 24.97 4.57
N VAL A 112 18.90 24.70 5.59
CA VAL A 112 18.62 23.33 6.05
C VAL A 112 17.97 22.51 4.95
N LEU A 113 16.94 23.03 4.28
CA LEU A 113 16.24 22.30 3.22
C LEU A 113 17.15 21.99 2.02
N LEU A 114 17.95 22.96 1.58
CA LEU A 114 18.96 22.76 0.52
C LEU A 114 20.03 21.76 0.96
N GLY A 115 20.49 21.83 2.20
CA GLY A 115 21.45 20.88 2.77
C GLY A 115 20.91 19.46 2.79
N VAL A 116 19.65 19.27 3.22
CA VAL A 116 18.97 17.96 3.20
C VAL A 116 18.82 17.45 1.77
N MET A 117 18.39 18.29 0.83
CA MET A 117 18.25 17.91 -0.58
C MET A 117 19.59 17.48 -1.19
N ALA A 118 20.65 18.26 -0.94
CA ALA A 118 21.99 17.95 -1.43
C ALA A 118 22.53 16.65 -0.80
N ALA A 119 22.36 16.47 0.51
CA ALA A 119 22.78 15.25 1.21
C ALA A 119 22.05 14.01 0.68
N LEU A 120 20.74 14.10 0.46
CA LEU A 120 19.95 13.00 -0.13
C LEU A 120 20.39 12.70 -1.56
N PHE A 121 20.55 13.74 -2.39
CA PHE A 121 20.97 13.57 -3.78
C PHE A 121 22.35 12.91 -3.88
N MET A 122 23.32 13.41 -3.12
CA MET A 122 24.68 12.86 -3.10
C MET A 122 24.71 11.46 -2.49
N GLY A 123 24.01 11.24 -1.38
CA GLY A 123 23.91 9.94 -0.73
C GLY A 123 23.32 8.87 -1.65
N LEU A 124 22.23 9.17 -2.35
CA LEU A 124 21.62 8.25 -3.30
C LEU A 124 22.53 7.94 -4.49
N ASN A 125 23.27 8.92 -5.01
CA ASN A 125 24.25 8.68 -6.08
C ASN A 125 25.41 7.79 -5.61
N VAL A 126 25.94 8.05 -4.41
CA VAL A 126 27.01 7.23 -3.82
C VAL A 126 26.52 5.79 -3.61
N LEU A 127 25.31 5.62 -3.08
CA LEU A 127 24.70 4.30 -2.90
C LEU A 127 24.47 3.60 -4.25
N ASN A 128 23.91 4.28 -5.25
CA ASN A 128 23.71 3.73 -6.58
C ASN A 128 25.03 3.27 -7.22
N TYR A 129 26.08 4.09 -7.13
CA TYR A 129 27.38 3.75 -7.70
C TYR A 129 28.03 2.56 -6.98
N ARG A 130 28.03 2.57 -5.64
CA ARG A 130 28.66 1.50 -4.84
C ARG A 130 27.95 0.16 -4.94
N ASN A 131 26.65 0.16 -5.23
CA ASN A 131 25.82 -1.03 -5.36
C ASN A 131 25.32 -1.19 -6.80
N TRP A 132 26.12 -0.77 -7.79
CA TRP A 132 25.70 -0.82 -9.20
C TRP A 132 25.43 -2.24 -9.66
N GLY A 133 26.17 -3.24 -9.17
CA GLY A 133 25.94 -4.65 -9.50
C GLY A 133 24.52 -5.09 -9.13
N GLU A 134 24.07 -4.75 -7.93
CA GLU A 134 22.73 -5.06 -7.42
C GLU A 134 21.65 -4.23 -8.15
N VAL A 135 21.92 -2.95 -8.45
CA VAL A 135 21.01 -2.11 -9.24
C VAL A 135 20.85 -2.66 -10.66
N ALA A 136 21.95 -3.08 -11.29
CA ALA A 136 21.93 -3.68 -12.61
C ALA A 136 21.16 -5.01 -12.60
N GLU A 137 21.36 -5.86 -11.61
CA GLU A 137 20.59 -7.09 -11.43
C GLU A 137 19.10 -6.80 -11.23
N PHE A 138 18.76 -5.87 -10.34
CA PHE A 138 17.38 -5.46 -10.09
C PHE A 138 16.66 -4.97 -11.36
N LEU A 139 17.38 -4.28 -12.24
CA LEU A 139 16.86 -3.77 -13.52
C LEU A 139 16.96 -4.79 -14.67
N ASN A 140 17.39 -6.04 -14.41
CA ASN A 140 17.70 -7.07 -15.40
C ASN A 140 18.74 -6.64 -16.47
N PHE A 141 19.66 -5.77 -16.08
CA PHE A 141 20.83 -5.38 -16.87
C PHE A 141 21.99 -6.37 -16.74
N ASP A 142 21.89 -7.34 -15.84
CA ASP A 142 22.85 -8.42 -15.59
C ASP A 142 23.17 -9.25 -16.84
N LYS A 143 22.23 -9.32 -17.79
CA LYS A 143 22.36 -10.02 -19.08
C LYS A 143 22.91 -9.13 -20.20
N THR A 144 23.30 -7.90 -19.88
CA THR A 144 23.79 -6.91 -20.84
C THR A 144 25.15 -6.37 -20.42
N PRO A 145 25.90 -5.70 -21.32
CA PRO A 145 27.16 -5.06 -20.94
C PRO A 145 27.03 -4.02 -19.82
N LEU A 146 25.82 -3.49 -19.58
CA LEU A 146 25.53 -2.48 -18.55
C LEU A 146 25.93 -2.92 -17.14
N ARG A 147 25.98 -4.23 -16.85
CA ARG A 147 26.35 -4.77 -15.54
C ARG A 147 27.68 -4.22 -15.01
N ASN A 148 28.68 -4.06 -15.89
CA ASN A 148 30.04 -3.68 -15.51
C ASN A 148 30.37 -2.23 -15.91
N TYR A 149 29.36 -1.38 -16.12
CA TYR A 149 29.58 0.00 -16.53
C TYR A 149 30.24 0.84 -15.43
N ASP A 150 30.11 0.47 -14.17
CA ASP A 150 30.83 1.05 -13.03
C ASP A 150 32.36 0.83 -13.08
N GLN A 151 32.84 -0.10 -13.93
CA GLN A 151 34.26 -0.45 -14.03
C GLN A 151 34.94 0.06 -15.31
N SER A 152 34.21 0.73 -16.20
CA SER A 152 34.72 1.15 -17.51
C SER A 152 34.40 2.60 -17.84
N PHE A 153 35.23 3.22 -18.68
CA PHE A 153 34.95 4.53 -19.26
C PHE A 153 34.47 4.35 -20.71
N PRO A 154 33.34 4.96 -21.13
CA PRO A 154 32.55 5.99 -20.44
C PRO A 154 31.42 5.43 -19.53
N GLY A 155 31.37 4.13 -19.25
CA GLY A 155 30.33 3.50 -18.44
C GLY A 155 30.05 4.19 -17.10
N VAL A 156 31.09 4.60 -16.38
CA VAL A 156 30.96 5.32 -15.09
C VAL A 156 30.13 6.59 -15.23
N LEU A 157 30.27 7.33 -16.33
CA LEU A 157 29.47 8.52 -16.59
C LEU A 157 27.98 8.19 -16.74
N LEU A 158 27.66 7.04 -17.36
CA LEU A 158 26.29 6.58 -17.51
C LEU A 158 25.70 6.11 -16.18
N VAL A 159 26.48 5.43 -15.33
CA VAL A 159 26.04 5.01 -13.98
C VAL A 159 25.74 6.24 -13.11
N VAL A 160 26.61 7.24 -13.13
CA VAL A 160 26.41 8.49 -12.38
C VAL A 160 25.22 9.28 -12.94
N LEU A 161 25.10 9.39 -14.27
CA LEU A 161 23.96 10.06 -14.90
C LEU A 161 22.64 9.37 -14.54
N PHE A 162 22.58 8.04 -14.65
CA PHE A 162 21.41 7.24 -14.27
C PHE A 162 21.04 7.44 -12.80
N GLY A 163 22.03 7.31 -11.90
CA GLY A 163 21.86 7.57 -10.47
C GLY A 163 21.39 8.99 -10.18
N SER A 164 21.91 9.98 -10.91
CA SER A 164 21.55 11.39 -10.77
C SER A 164 20.12 11.67 -11.24
N VAL A 165 19.67 11.03 -12.32
CA VAL A 165 18.27 11.12 -12.77
C VAL A 165 17.35 10.50 -11.71
N LEU A 166 17.66 9.30 -11.23
CA LEU A 166 16.84 8.62 -10.23
C LEU A 166 16.79 9.39 -8.90
N ALA A 167 17.95 9.87 -8.42
CA ALA A 167 18.05 10.68 -7.22
C ALA A 167 17.27 12.00 -7.37
N SER A 168 17.32 12.65 -8.54
CA SER A 168 16.54 13.86 -8.83
C SER A 168 15.04 13.57 -8.77
N VAL A 169 14.59 12.45 -9.34
CA VAL A 169 13.18 12.04 -9.29
C VAL A 169 12.73 11.87 -7.83
N ILE A 170 13.50 11.15 -7.02
CA ILE A 170 13.17 10.93 -5.60
C ILE A 170 13.16 12.25 -4.81
N VAL A 171 14.22 13.05 -4.93
CA VAL A 171 14.38 14.29 -4.16
C VAL A 171 13.35 15.35 -4.57
N LEU A 172 13.07 15.51 -5.87
CA LEU A 172 12.19 16.59 -6.36
C LEU A 172 10.71 16.19 -6.45
N PHE A 173 10.43 14.92 -6.76
CA PHE A 173 9.07 14.42 -7.01
C PHE A 173 8.62 13.37 -6.00
N GLY A 174 9.53 12.67 -5.33
CA GLY A 174 9.16 11.68 -4.31
C GLY A 174 8.72 12.33 -3.00
N ILE A 175 9.46 13.35 -2.53
CA ILE A 175 9.31 13.91 -1.18
C ILE A 175 8.41 15.15 -1.17
N ARG A 176 7.36 15.12 -0.35
CA ARG A 176 6.58 16.31 0.03
C ARG A 176 7.16 16.99 1.27
N TYR A 177 8.10 17.91 1.06
CA TYR A 177 8.76 18.63 2.15
C TYR A 177 7.81 19.50 2.98
N ASP A 178 6.73 19.99 2.35
CA ASP A 178 5.73 20.85 2.96
C ASP A 178 4.98 20.18 4.13
N ASN A 179 4.81 18.85 4.07
CA ASN A 179 4.06 18.08 5.08
C ASN A 179 4.83 16.87 5.63
N PHE A 180 6.10 16.68 5.30
CA PHE A 180 6.86 15.49 5.70
C PHE A 180 6.85 15.28 7.22
N GLY A 181 7.15 16.32 8.00
CA GLY A 181 7.19 16.21 9.47
C GLY A 181 5.84 15.83 10.08
N SER A 182 4.74 16.44 9.64
CA SER A 182 3.39 16.12 10.14
C SER A 182 2.95 14.72 9.72
N ALA A 183 3.18 14.35 8.45
CA ALA A 183 2.85 13.03 7.94
C ALA A 183 3.66 11.95 8.66
N PHE A 184 4.97 12.14 8.82
CA PHE A 184 5.86 11.22 9.53
C PHE A 184 5.50 11.09 11.02
N ALA A 185 5.15 12.18 11.69
CA ALA A 185 4.71 12.11 13.09
C ALA A 185 3.40 11.31 13.23
N THR A 186 2.41 11.55 12.36
CA THR A 186 1.15 10.78 12.38
C THR A 186 1.39 9.31 12.04
N ALA A 187 2.24 9.07 11.04
CA ALA A 187 2.70 7.77 10.62
C ALA A 187 3.31 6.96 11.79
N MET A 188 4.24 7.55 12.54
CA MET A 188 4.90 6.90 13.68
C MET A 188 3.95 6.61 14.85
N LYS A 189 2.92 7.45 15.06
CA LYS A 189 1.87 7.17 16.07
C LYS A 189 1.07 5.91 15.76
N ILE A 190 1.04 5.47 14.51
CA ILE A 190 0.41 4.22 14.09
C ILE A 190 1.44 3.10 14.02
N ALA A 191 2.61 3.37 13.45
CA ALA A 191 3.65 2.37 13.27
C ALA A 191 4.19 1.83 14.60
N LEU A 192 4.43 2.67 15.61
CA LEU A 192 5.02 2.22 16.87
C LEU A 192 4.11 1.26 17.66
N PRO A 193 2.80 1.53 17.84
CA PRO A 193 1.90 0.55 18.44
C PRO A 193 1.81 -0.75 17.64
N LEU A 194 1.75 -0.68 16.31
CA LEU A 194 1.71 -1.87 15.46
C LEU A 194 3.01 -2.68 15.55
N LEU A 195 4.16 -2.01 15.60
CA LEU A 195 5.45 -2.66 15.85
C LEU A 195 5.44 -3.37 17.22
N GLY A 196 4.93 -2.71 18.26
CA GLY A 196 4.73 -3.33 19.57
C GLY A 196 3.87 -4.59 19.48
N LEU A 197 2.77 -4.56 18.71
CA LEU A 197 1.92 -5.74 18.49
C LEU A 197 2.63 -6.85 17.72
N ILE A 198 3.44 -6.53 16.72
CA ILE A 198 4.26 -7.51 15.97
C ILE A 198 5.25 -8.19 16.92
N LEU A 199 5.95 -7.42 17.75
CA LEU A 199 6.92 -7.94 18.72
C LEU A 199 6.23 -8.81 19.80
N LEU A 200 5.07 -8.38 20.31
CA LEU A 200 4.29 -9.16 21.26
C LEU A 200 3.75 -10.45 20.64
N ALA A 201 3.30 -10.41 19.38
CA ALA A 201 2.85 -11.59 18.66
C ALA A 201 4.00 -12.58 18.43
N ALA A 202 5.19 -12.08 18.05
CA ALA A 202 6.38 -12.90 17.89
C ALA A 202 6.78 -13.58 19.21
N PHE A 203 6.78 -12.82 20.31
CA PHE A 203 7.04 -13.35 21.65
C PHE A 203 5.96 -14.35 22.11
N ALA A 204 4.68 -14.07 21.86
CA ALA A 204 3.60 -14.97 22.25
C ALA A 204 3.64 -16.30 21.48
N GLN A 205 4.11 -16.28 20.23
CA GLN A 205 4.20 -17.47 19.39
C GLN A 205 5.48 -18.28 19.66
N ARG A 206 6.61 -17.62 19.92
CA ARG A 206 7.95 -18.25 19.91
C ARG A 206 8.77 -18.02 21.18
N GLY A 207 8.23 -17.30 22.17
CA GLY A 207 8.96 -16.91 23.38
C GLY A 207 10.17 -16.01 23.07
N THR A 208 11.26 -16.21 23.81
CA THR A 208 12.53 -15.48 23.59
C THR A 208 13.23 -15.89 22.31
N ALA A 209 12.97 -17.09 21.79
CA ALA A 209 13.60 -17.61 20.57
C ALA A 209 13.25 -16.76 19.32
N ALA A 210 12.13 -16.03 19.34
CA ALA A 210 11.76 -15.09 18.27
C ALA A 210 12.82 -13.99 18.02
N PHE A 211 13.68 -13.75 18.99
CA PHE A 211 14.68 -12.68 18.97
C PHE A 211 16.11 -13.22 18.84
N GLU A 212 16.28 -14.53 18.76
CA GLU A 212 17.57 -15.16 18.47
C GLU A 212 17.98 -14.81 17.03
N GLY A 213 19.16 -14.22 16.87
CA GLY A 213 19.61 -13.71 15.56
C GLY A 213 19.14 -12.30 15.21
N PHE A 214 18.37 -11.62 16.08
CA PHE A 214 18.05 -10.21 15.87
C PHE A 214 19.34 -9.36 15.85
N SER A 215 19.52 -8.63 14.76
CA SER A 215 20.57 -7.63 14.65
C SER A 215 19.95 -6.29 14.28
N LEU A 216 20.17 -5.27 15.10
CA LEU A 216 19.71 -3.92 14.80
C LEU A 216 20.26 -3.44 13.45
N ARG A 217 21.49 -3.82 13.09
CA ARG A 217 22.07 -3.49 11.79
C ARG A 217 21.30 -4.15 10.65
N ALA A 218 21.02 -5.45 10.74
CA ALA A 218 20.25 -6.17 9.73
C ALA A 218 18.82 -5.61 9.61
N PHE A 219 18.19 -5.31 10.75
CA PHE A 219 16.87 -4.69 10.81
C PHE A 219 16.86 -3.33 10.12
N LEU A 220 17.84 -2.46 10.41
CA LEU A 220 17.91 -1.13 9.79
C LEU A 220 18.17 -1.24 8.28
N ILE A 221 19.07 -2.12 7.84
CA ILE A 221 19.32 -2.35 6.41
C ILE A 221 18.04 -2.83 5.71
N GLY A 222 17.33 -3.80 6.30
CA GLY A 222 16.03 -4.26 5.82
C GLY A 222 15.02 -3.11 5.76
N ALA A 223 14.84 -2.38 6.86
CA ALA A 223 13.89 -1.27 6.95
C ALA A 223 14.14 -0.22 5.88
N PHE A 224 15.40 0.19 5.66
CA PHE A 224 15.77 1.15 4.62
C PHE A 224 15.55 0.60 3.20
N GLY A 225 15.91 -0.66 2.93
CA GLY A 225 15.63 -1.30 1.64
C GLY A 225 14.13 -1.36 1.35
N TYR A 226 13.32 -1.75 2.34
CA TYR A 226 11.87 -1.79 2.24
C TYR A 226 11.21 -0.40 2.20
N VAL A 227 11.90 0.70 2.50
CA VAL A 227 11.33 2.05 2.27
C VAL A 227 11.08 2.28 0.79
N PHE A 228 12.01 1.88 -0.08
CA PHE A 228 11.83 2.01 -1.52
C PHE A 228 10.71 1.10 -2.04
N TRP A 229 10.72 -0.17 -1.62
CA TRP A 229 9.66 -1.11 -2.00
C TRP A 229 8.29 -0.66 -1.49
N GLY A 230 8.24 -0.21 -0.24
CA GLY A 230 7.07 0.39 0.37
C GLY A 230 6.60 1.61 -0.40
N PHE A 231 7.50 2.50 -0.84
CA PHE A 231 7.12 3.62 -1.69
C PHE A 231 6.43 3.16 -2.98
N VAL A 232 6.97 2.16 -3.68
CA VAL A 232 6.38 1.62 -4.93
C VAL A 232 5.02 0.99 -4.67
N GLN A 233 4.89 0.17 -3.62
CA GLN A 233 3.60 -0.43 -3.26
C GLN A 233 2.57 0.65 -2.87
N GLN A 234 2.98 1.65 -2.08
CA GLN A 234 2.08 2.74 -1.67
C GLN A 234 1.72 3.67 -2.82
N LEU A 235 2.56 3.82 -3.84
CA LEU A 235 2.22 4.51 -5.08
C LEU A 235 1.03 3.85 -5.79
N LEU A 236 0.94 2.51 -5.76
CA LEU A 236 -0.23 1.80 -6.27
C LEU A 236 -1.43 1.94 -5.34
N PHE A 237 -1.29 1.58 -4.06
CA PHE A 237 -2.43 1.44 -3.16
C PHE A 237 -2.90 2.77 -2.57
N SER A 238 -2.01 3.51 -1.91
CA SER A 238 -2.36 4.78 -1.28
C SER A 238 -2.55 5.90 -2.30
N SER A 239 -1.77 5.92 -3.38
CA SER A 239 -1.90 6.95 -4.42
C SER A 239 -2.95 6.59 -5.46
N TYR A 240 -2.74 5.60 -6.33
CA TYR A 240 -3.73 5.32 -7.39
C TYR A 240 -5.10 4.91 -6.81
N PHE A 241 -5.18 3.76 -6.13
CA PHE A 241 -6.47 3.25 -5.62
C PHE A 241 -7.06 4.19 -4.58
N GLY A 242 -6.23 4.69 -3.66
CA GLY A 242 -6.66 5.67 -2.66
C GLY A 242 -7.20 6.97 -3.27
N THR A 243 -6.66 7.45 -4.39
CA THR A 243 -7.18 8.64 -5.10
C THR A 243 -8.51 8.38 -5.77
N ARG A 244 -8.60 7.30 -6.56
CA ARG A 244 -9.87 6.94 -7.21
C ARG A 244 -10.97 6.74 -6.18
N LEU A 245 -10.71 5.94 -5.15
CA LEU A 245 -11.72 5.59 -4.15
C LEU A 245 -12.09 6.78 -3.24
N ARG A 246 -11.16 7.66 -2.83
CA ARG A 246 -11.54 8.83 -2.01
C ARG A 246 -12.27 9.91 -2.80
N LYS A 247 -12.12 9.95 -4.12
CA LYS A 247 -12.90 10.84 -5.01
C LYS A 247 -14.27 10.23 -5.35
N ALA A 248 -14.41 8.90 -5.28
CA ALA A 248 -15.67 8.21 -5.51
C ALA A 248 -16.77 8.48 -4.47
N PHE A 249 -16.42 8.95 -3.27
CA PHE A 249 -17.40 9.20 -2.21
C PHE A 249 -17.34 10.66 -1.72
N GLY A 250 -18.51 11.24 -1.49
CA GLY A 250 -18.63 12.62 -0.98
C GLY A 250 -18.13 12.78 0.45
N PRO A 251 -17.83 14.02 0.88
CA PRO A 251 -17.20 14.28 2.16
C PRO A 251 -18.04 13.77 3.33
N SER A 252 -17.37 13.31 4.37
CA SER A 252 -18.01 12.71 5.53
C SER A 252 -18.79 13.67 6.42
N VAL A 253 -18.74 14.97 6.13
CA VAL A 253 -19.59 16.00 6.76
C VAL A 253 -20.94 16.18 6.04
N SER A 254 -21.18 15.42 4.96
CA SER A 254 -22.47 15.49 4.25
C SER A 254 -23.63 15.12 5.19
N PRO A 255 -24.78 15.82 5.14
CA PRO A 255 -25.92 15.59 6.05
C PRO A 255 -26.42 14.14 6.12
N GLY A 256 -26.25 13.38 5.04
CA GLY A 256 -26.62 11.95 4.98
C GLY A 256 -25.62 11.00 5.68
N ASN A 257 -24.49 11.48 6.20
CA ASN A 257 -23.50 10.64 6.88
C ASN A 257 -23.71 10.64 8.39
N ARG A 258 -24.53 9.70 8.88
CA ARG A 258 -24.76 9.52 10.32
C ARG A 258 -23.52 8.93 11.00
N ARG A 259 -23.06 9.59 12.06
CA ARG A 259 -22.01 9.07 12.96
C ARG A 259 -22.67 8.46 14.20
N PRO A 260 -22.14 7.34 14.73
CA PRO A 260 -22.53 6.85 16.05
C PRO A 260 -22.35 7.95 17.11
N ALA A 261 -23.27 8.00 18.08
CA ALA A 261 -23.27 9.04 19.12
C ALA A 261 -22.06 8.93 20.08
N ALA A 262 -21.54 7.71 20.27
CA ALA A 262 -20.41 7.45 21.14
C ALA A 262 -19.43 6.47 20.49
N ARG A 263 -18.12 6.70 20.67
CA ARG A 263 -17.06 5.90 20.05
C ARG A 263 -16.78 4.60 20.79
N LEU A 264 -16.78 4.64 22.12
CA LEU A 264 -16.44 3.49 22.95
C LEU A 264 -17.38 2.30 22.74
N PRO A 265 -18.73 2.47 22.67
CA PRO A 265 -19.62 1.34 22.42
C PRO A 265 -19.38 0.66 21.08
N GLU A 266 -19.10 1.43 20.02
CA GLU A 266 -18.78 0.86 18.71
C GLU A 266 -17.43 0.13 18.73
N ALA A 267 -16.41 0.72 19.37
CA ALA A 267 -15.12 0.04 19.56
C ALA A 267 -15.31 -1.30 20.30
N LEU A 268 -16.04 -1.31 21.43
CA LEU A 268 -16.30 -2.56 22.16
C LEU A 268 -17.07 -3.56 21.30
N LYS A 269 -18.13 -3.14 20.60
CA LYS A 269 -18.92 -4.00 19.72
C LYS A 269 -18.07 -4.67 18.63
N PHE A 270 -17.30 -3.89 17.88
CA PHE A 270 -16.42 -4.46 16.86
C PHE A 270 -15.28 -5.27 17.47
N GLY A 271 -14.80 -4.92 18.66
CA GLY A 271 -13.83 -5.71 19.41
C GLY A 271 -14.36 -7.08 19.81
N PHE A 272 -15.60 -7.16 20.32
CA PHE A 272 -16.26 -8.43 20.60
C PHE A 272 -16.46 -9.27 19.33
N VAL A 273 -16.90 -8.65 18.23
CA VAL A 273 -17.04 -9.33 16.93
C VAL A 273 -15.69 -9.85 16.46
N GLY A 274 -14.63 -9.04 16.52
CA GLY A 274 -13.29 -9.44 16.14
C GLY A 274 -12.80 -10.62 16.98
N ALA A 275 -12.90 -10.52 18.31
CA ALA A 275 -12.44 -11.56 19.21
C ALA A 275 -13.22 -12.87 19.08
N LEU A 276 -14.56 -12.81 19.10
CA LEU A 276 -15.41 -14.00 19.21
C LEU A 276 -15.78 -14.63 17.86
N ILE A 277 -15.65 -13.90 16.76
CA ILE A 277 -15.98 -14.39 15.42
C ILE A 277 -14.72 -14.52 14.57
N LEU A 278 -13.98 -13.44 14.36
CA LEU A 278 -12.81 -13.47 13.46
C LEU A 278 -11.65 -14.29 14.05
N GLY A 279 -11.43 -14.23 15.36
CA GLY A 279 -10.42 -15.05 16.05
C GLY A 279 -10.61 -16.55 15.80
N PRO A 280 -11.77 -17.15 16.14
CA PRO A 280 -12.07 -18.54 15.84
C PRO A 280 -12.09 -18.88 14.35
N LEU A 281 -12.61 -17.98 13.49
CA LEU A 281 -12.62 -18.19 12.05
C LEU A 281 -11.22 -18.20 11.42
N ALA A 282 -10.26 -17.49 12.01
CA ALA A 282 -8.86 -17.56 11.61
C ALA A 282 -8.18 -18.81 12.18
N TRP A 283 -8.44 -19.13 13.46
CA TRP A 283 -7.80 -20.26 14.14
C TRP A 283 -8.21 -21.63 13.57
N LEU A 284 -9.51 -21.83 13.31
CA LEU A 284 -10.04 -23.14 12.94
C LEU A 284 -9.45 -23.66 11.63
N PRO A 285 -9.42 -22.90 10.51
CA PRO A 285 -8.80 -23.37 9.27
C PRO A 285 -7.31 -23.67 9.41
N ILE A 286 -6.55 -22.81 10.12
CA ILE A 286 -5.12 -23.03 10.34
C ILE A 286 -4.90 -24.32 11.14
N ARG A 287 -5.69 -24.55 12.20
CA ARG A 287 -5.62 -25.79 12.98
C ARG A 287 -6.03 -27.03 12.18
N LEU A 288 -7.07 -26.93 11.34
CA LEU A 288 -7.50 -28.04 10.49
C LEU A 288 -6.44 -28.40 9.44
N HIS A 289 -5.68 -27.41 8.96
CA HIS A 289 -4.62 -27.61 7.98
C HIS A 289 -3.31 -28.09 8.61
N SER A 290 -2.83 -27.42 9.65
CA SER A 290 -1.52 -27.67 10.24
C SER A 290 -1.54 -28.74 11.35
N GLY A 291 -2.71 -29.13 11.86
CA GLY A 291 -2.87 -30.11 12.92
C GLY A 291 -2.98 -29.50 14.33
N ALA A 292 -3.44 -30.30 15.29
CA ALA A 292 -3.71 -29.85 16.66
C ALA A 292 -2.44 -29.56 17.48
N GLU A 293 -1.33 -30.22 17.14
CA GLU A 293 -0.04 -30.06 17.84
C GLU A 293 0.66 -28.75 17.47
N SER A 294 0.62 -28.37 16.19
CA SER A 294 1.23 -27.13 15.68
C SER A 294 0.40 -25.88 16.03
N VAL A 295 -0.92 -26.02 16.15
CA VAL A 295 -1.85 -24.92 16.47
C VAL A 295 -2.66 -25.25 17.72
N PRO A 296 -2.04 -25.18 18.92
CA PRO A 296 -2.72 -25.49 20.17
C PRO A 296 -3.84 -24.47 20.48
N VAL A 297 -4.72 -24.83 21.41
CA VAL A 297 -5.83 -23.96 21.84
C VAL A 297 -5.31 -22.65 22.46
N SER A 298 -4.09 -22.62 22.99
CA SER A 298 -3.45 -21.38 23.47
C SER A 298 -3.29 -20.33 22.35
N VAL A 299 -3.06 -20.74 21.10
CA VAL A 299 -2.99 -19.83 19.95
C VAL A 299 -4.33 -19.14 19.68
N LEU A 300 -5.46 -19.81 19.98
CA LEU A 300 -6.79 -19.22 19.84
C LEU A 300 -6.91 -17.96 20.70
N ALA A 301 -6.45 -17.99 21.96
CA ALA A 301 -6.51 -16.83 22.84
C ALA A 301 -5.69 -15.64 22.28
N GLY A 302 -4.54 -15.93 21.68
CA GLY A 302 -3.73 -14.93 20.97
C GLY A 302 -4.46 -14.31 19.78
N LEU A 303 -5.06 -15.14 18.92
CA LEU A 303 -5.85 -14.68 17.77
C LEU A 303 -7.09 -13.90 18.20
N MET A 304 -7.84 -14.37 19.20
CA MET A 304 -8.99 -13.65 19.76
C MET A 304 -8.58 -12.28 20.30
N THR A 305 -7.43 -12.19 20.99
CA THR A 305 -6.91 -10.91 21.50
C THR A 305 -6.52 -9.99 20.35
N ALA A 306 -5.76 -10.49 19.36
CA ALA A 306 -5.32 -9.70 18.22
C ALA A 306 -6.48 -9.18 17.38
N PHE A 307 -7.41 -10.05 16.99
CA PHE A 307 -8.61 -9.66 16.26
C PHE A 307 -9.57 -8.80 17.09
N GLY A 308 -9.60 -8.98 18.42
CA GLY A 308 -10.35 -8.12 19.33
C GLY A 308 -9.81 -6.69 19.37
N LEU A 309 -8.49 -6.53 19.51
CA LEU A 309 -7.84 -5.22 19.46
C LEU A 309 -8.00 -4.55 18.10
N PHE A 310 -7.82 -5.31 17.01
CA PHE A 310 -8.06 -4.81 15.65
C PHE A 310 -9.51 -4.38 15.46
N GLY A 311 -10.46 -5.23 15.86
CA GLY A 311 -11.90 -4.94 15.80
C GLY A 311 -12.23 -3.68 16.58
N ALA A 312 -11.70 -3.51 17.79
CA ALA A 312 -11.91 -2.32 18.59
C ALA A 312 -11.36 -1.05 17.93
N LEU A 313 -10.17 -1.13 17.33
CA LEU A 313 -9.58 -0.03 16.58
C LEU A 313 -10.42 0.30 15.33
N TYR A 314 -10.87 -0.71 14.59
CA TYR A 314 -11.77 -0.54 13.45
C TYR A 314 -13.08 0.13 13.87
N GLY A 315 -13.72 -0.33 14.94
CA GLY A 315 -14.95 0.26 15.50
C GLY A 315 -14.76 1.69 15.97
N TRP A 316 -13.60 2.02 16.53
CA TRP A 316 -13.25 3.40 16.89
C TRP A 316 -13.21 4.31 15.66
N PHE A 317 -12.48 3.92 14.61
CA PHE A 317 -12.42 4.70 13.37
C PHE A 317 -13.77 4.73 12.64
N TYR A 318 -14.57 3.67 12.75
CA TYR A 318 -15.91 3.60 12.20
C TYR A 318 -16.82 4.66 12.84
N ALA A 319 -16.71 4.83 14.16
CA ALA A 319 -17.44 5.85 14.89
C ALA A 319 -16.96 7.28 14.60
N VAL A 320 -15.67 7.45 14.31
CA VAL A 320 -15.11 8.75 13.89
C VAL A 320 -15.63 9.13 12.50
N ASP A 321 -15.46 8.23 11.53
CA ASP A 321 -15.84 8.47 10.15
C ASP A 321 -16.05 7.15 9.39
N ARG A 322 -17.30 6.68 9.41
CA ARG A 322 -17.74 5.47 8.70
C ARG A 322 -17.40 5.47 7.22
N ARG A 323 -17.59 6.60 6.53
CA ARG A 323 -17.44 6.64 5.06
C ARG A 323 -15.96 6.61 4.69
N ARG A 324 -15.12 7.34 5.40
CA ARG A 324 -13.68 7.27 5.23
C ARG A 324 -13.14 5.88 5.54
N LEU A 325 -13.65 5.23 6.59
CA LEU A 325 -13.27 3.85 6.91
C LEU A 325 -13.72 2.87 5.82
N LEU A 326 -14.90 3.05 5.22
CA LEU A 326 -15.33 2.23 4.07
C LEU A 326 -14.35 2.37 2.90
N VAL A 327 -14.00 3.60 2.52
CA VAL A 327 -13.01 3.84 1.45
C VAL A 327 -11.68 3.19 1.81
N ALA A 328 -11.25 3.33 3.06
CA ALA A 328 -10.00 2.74 3.53
C ALA A 328 -10.04 1.20 3.51
N THR A 329 -11.21 0.61 3.78
CA THR A 329 -11.46 -0.84 3.67
C THR A 329 -11.37 -1.32 2.23
N LEU A 330 -11.93 -0.56 1.28
CA LEU A 330 -11.81 -0.89 -0.15
C LEU A 330 -10.37 -0.74 -0.66
N THR A 331 -9.64 0.30 -0.23
CA THR A 331 -8.22 0.45 -0.57
C THR A 331 -7.38 -0.65 0.06
N GLY A 332 -7.63 -0.96 1.34
CA GLY A 332 -7.01 -2.07 2.04
C GLY A 332 -7.27 -3.41 1.36
N SER A 333 -8.48 -3.67 0.85
CA SER A 333 -8.79 -4.92 0.13
C SER A 333 -8.01 -5.04 -1.17
N CYS A 334 -7.79 -3.93 -1.89
CA CYS A 334 -6.93 -3.94 -3.08
C CYS A 334 -5.49 -4.33 -2.70
N PHE A 335 -5.00 -3.82 -1.55
CA PHE A 335 -3.66 -4.13 -1.05
C PHE A 335 -3.53 -5.57 -0.54
N GLY A 336 -4.54 -6.07 0.18
CA GLY A 336 -4.58 -7.46 0.64
C GLY A 336 -4.56 -8.46 -0.51
N VAL A 337 -5.52 -8.33 -1.43
CA VAL A 337 -5.83 -9.36 -2.43
C VAL A 337 -4.73 -9.50 -3.50
N ILE A 338 -3.83 -8.53 -3.66
CA ILE A 338 -2.67 -8.72 -4.55
C ILE A 338 -1.73 -9.84 -4.05
N HIS A 339 -1.71 -10.10 -2.74
CA HIS A 339 -0.86 -11.09 -2.07
C HIS A 339 -1.59 -12.43 -1.85
N ILE A 340 -2.63 -12.75 -2.62
CA ILE A 340 -3.53 -13.88 -2.37
C ILE A 340 -2.86 -15.27 -2.37
N ASN A 341 -1.62 -15.39 -2.86
CA ASN A 341 -0.81 -16.60 -2.69
C ASN A 341 -0.32 -16.81 -1.24
N SER A 342 -0.35 -15.76 -0.39
CA SER A 342 0.09 -15.79 1.00
C SER A 342 -0.99 -15.18 1.91
N TYR A 343 -1.87 -16.01 2.47
CA TYR A 343 -3.01 -15.52 3.26
C TYR A 343 -2.61 -14.74 4.53
N GLY A 344 -1.46 -15.08 5.13
CA GLY A 344 -0.89 -14.29 6.22
C GLY A 344 -0.53 -12.87 5.77
N LEU A 345 0.09 -12.75 4.59
CA LEU A 345 0.42 -11.47 4.00
C LEU A 345 -0.83 -10.70 3.53
N VAL A 346 -1.84 -11.38 2.98
CA VAL A 346 -3.16 -10.79 2.69
C VAL A 346 -3.75 -10.15 3.93
N ALA A 347 -3.79 -10.88 5.05
CA ALA A 347 -4.36 -10.39 6.29
C ALA A 347 -3.60 -9.15 6.77
N VAL A 348 -2.27 -9.23 6.89
CA VAL A 348 -1.48 -8.09 7.39
C VAL A 348 -1.57 -6.88 6.47
N THR A 349 -1.42 -7.05 5.16
CA THR A 349 -1.50 -5.93 4.20
C THR A 349 -2.91 -5.35 4.07
N PHE A 350 -3.96 -6.16 4.24
CA PHE A 350 -5.34 -5.69 4.34
C PHE A 350 -5.54 -4.81 5.58
N LEU A 351 -5.22 -5.34 6.76
CA LEU A 351 -5.43 -4.66 8.04
C LEU A 351 -4.60 -3.38 8.14
N LEU A 352 -3.31 -3.44 7.78
CA LEU A 352 -2.43 -2.28 7.74
C LEU A 352 -2.88 -1.29 6.66
N GLY A 353 -3.24 -1.79 5.48
CA GLY A 353 -3.72 -1.01 4.35
C GLY A 353 -4.93 -0.15 4.72
N ILE A 354 -5.85 -0.66 5.56
CA ILE A 354 -6.98 0.11 6.09
C ILE A 354 -6.49 1.35 6.82
N PHE A 355 -5.66 1.21 7.86
CA PHE A 355 -5.29 2.36 8.70
C PHE A 355 -4.35 3.33 7.99
N LEU A 356 -3.41 2.81 7.19
CA LEU A 356 -2.53 3.66 6.38
C LEU A 356 -3.34 4.47 5.36
N SER A 357 -4.24 3.83 4.63
CA SER A 357 -5.10 4.51 3.66
C SER A 357 -6.02 5.51 4.35
N TYR A 358 -6.60 5.14 5.50
CA TYR A 358 -7.45 6.04 6.29
C TYR A 358 -6.69 7.34 6.58
N VAL A 359 -5.49 7.27 7.15
CA VAL A 359 -4.70 8.46 7.47
C VAL A 359 -4.25 9.23 6.23
N PHE A 360 -3.80 8.52 5.18
CA PHE A 360 -3.28 9.11 3.95
C PHE A 360 -4.33 9.93 3.16
N MET A 361 -5.62 9.68 3.38
CA MET A 361 -6.67 10.44 2.71
C MET A 361 -6.65 11.94 3.04
N GLU A 362 -6.17 12.33 4.22
CA GLU A 362 -6.04 13.76 4.58
C GLU A 362 -4.78 14.37 3.97
N GLU A 363 -4.92 15.53 3.32
CA GLU A 363 -3.82 16.26 2.69
C GLU A 363 -2.59 16.46 3.61
N ARG A 364 -2.80 16.78 4.89
CA ARG A 364 -1.73 17.00 5.87
C ARG A 364 -0.87 15.76 6.17
N ASN A 365 -1.38 14.57 5.89
CA ASN A 365 -0.70 13.29 6.13
C ASN A 365 -0.29 12.60 4.82
N ARG A 366 -0.71 13.14 3.68
CA ARG A 366 -0.51 12.53 2.37
C ARG A 366 0.92 12.74 1.89
N ASN A 367 1.81 11.82 2.24
CA ASN A 367 3.22 11.84 1.88
C ASN A 367 3.70 10.40 1.67
N LEU A 368 4.02 10.05 0.43
CA LEU A 368 4.38 8.66 0.08
C LEU A 368 5.68 8.20 0.74
N VAL A 369 6.66 9.08 0.88
CA VAL A 369 7.94 8.73 1.51
C VAL A 369 7.74 8.45 3.00
N ALA A 370 6.93 9.26 3.70
CA ALA A 370 6.59 8.99 5.09
C ALA A 370 5.88 7.63 5.26
N LEU A 371 4.96 7.28 4.34
CA LEU A 371 4.33 5.96 4.33
C LEU A 371 5.31 4.84 3.96
N GLY A 372 6.25 5.11 3.05
CA GLY A 372 7.34 4.20 2.70
C GLY A 372 8.18 3.85 3.93
N PHE A 373 8.48 4.82 4.80
CA PHE A 373 9.16 4.55 6.08
C PHE A 373 8.37 3.61 7.00
N ILE A 374 7.06 3.84 7.14
CA ILE A 374 6.21 2.95 7.96
C ILE A 374 6.21 1.55 7.37
N HIS A 375 6.03 1.45 6.06
CA HIS A 375 6.04 0.18 5.37
C HIS A 375 7.40 -0.50 5.52
N GLY A 376 8.50 0.25 5.44
CA GLY A 376 9.86 -0.22 5.69
C GLY A 376 10.02 -0.84 7.07
N VAL A 377 9.63 -0.09 8.11
CA VAL A 377 9.71 -0.52 9.50
C VAL A 377 8.83 -1.75 9.75
N LEU A 378 7.54 -1.66 9.43
CA LEU A 378 6.58 -2.73 9.73
C LEU A 378 6.80 -3.96 8.85
N GLY A 379 7.04 -3.78 7.55
CA GLY A 379 7.32 -4.87 6.62
C GLY A 379 8.61 -5.60 6.98
N SER A 380 9.67 -4.89 7.36
CA SER A 380 10.92 -5.53 7.78
C SER A 380 10.79 -6.22 9.13
N SER A 381 10.06 -5.64 10.09
CA SER A 381 9.79 -6.32 11.35
C SER A 381 8.97 -7.59 11.10
N PHE A 382 7.95 -7.52 10.28
CA PHE A 382 7.14 -8.68 9.95
C PHE A 382 7.95 -9.75 9.21
N GLY A 383 8.80 -9.36 8.26
CA GLY A 383 9.71 -10.27 7.56
C GLY A 383 10.70 -10.93 8.49
N MET A 384 11.30 -10.17 9.39
CA MET A 384 12.28 -10.67 10.34
C MET A 384 11.69 -11.69 11.33
N PHE A 385 10.46 -11.49 11.79
CA PHE A 385 9.87 -12.33 12.83
C PHE A 385 8.94 -13.44 12.31
N PHE A 386 8.48 -13.36 11.05
CA PHE A 386 7.46 -14.27 10.52
C PHE A 386 7.75 -14.81 9.09
N SER A 387 8.92 -14.56 8.51
CA SER A 387 9.28 -15.15 7.20
C SER A 387 9.44 -16.67 7.25
N GLU A 388 9.25 -17.30 6.09
CA GLU A 388 9.46 -18.73 5.86
C GLU A 388 10.90 -19.16 6.24
N GLY A 389 11.03 -20.35 6.85
CA GLY A 389 12.30 -20.85 7.37
C GLY A 389 12.67 -20.37 8.77
N GLN A 390 11.82 -19.55 9.40
CA GLN A 390 11.92 -19.19 10.81
C GLN A 390 10.95 -20.05 11.64
N SER A 391 11.44 -20.80 12.64
CA SER A 391 10.67 -21.78 13.43
C SER A 391 9.34 -21.24 14.01
N GLY A 392 8.19 -21.83 13.63
CA GLY A 392 6.88 -21.52 14.20
C GLY A 392 5.68 -21.86 13.30
N ALA A 393 4.46 -21.84 13.83
CA ALA A 393 3.23 -22.22 13.12
C ALA A 393 2.64 -21.17 12.15
N LEU A 394 3.25 -19.98 12.06
CA LEU A 394 2.86 -18.91 11.14
C LEU A 394 4.11 -18.53 10.36
N GLU A 395 4.21 -19.09 9.17
CA GLU A 395 5.18 -18.71 8.16
C GLU A 395 4.47 -17.87 7.11
N VAL A 396 5.13 -16.81 6.68
CA VAL A 396 4.60 -15.90 5.66
C VAL A 396 5.55 -15.88 4.49
N ASP A 397 5.06 -16.39 3.36
CA ASP A 397 5.70 -16.21 2.06
C ASP A 397 5.48 -14.76 1.58
N TYR A 398 6.54 -14.16 1.06
CA TYR A 398 6.59 -12.82 0.48
C TYR A 398 6.51 -12.81 -1.04
N GLY A 399 6.42 -13.99 -1.67
CA GLY A 399 6.10 -14.14 -3.08
C GLY A 399 4.80 -13.40 -3.42
N VAL A 400 4.75 -12.82 -4.63
CA VAL A 400 3.53 -12.16 -5.13
C VAL A 400 3.17 -12.72 -6.49
N GLY A 401 1.92 -13.18 -6.60
CA GLY A 401 1.36 -13.66 -7.84
C GLY A 401 1.53 -15.16 -8.07
N PRO A 402 1.02 -15.66 -9.20
CA PRO A 402 0.72 -17.08 -9.41
C PRO A 402 1.97 -17.96 -9.50
N TRP A 403 3.11 -17.40 -9.84
CA TRP A 403 4.37 -18.13 -10.04
C TRP A 403 5.06 -18.54 -8.72
N ASN A 404 4.56 -18.06 -7.58
CA ASN A 404 5.06 -18.39 -6.24
C ASN A 404 4.03 -19.26 -5.49
N VAL A 405 3.36 -20.17 -6.20
CA VAL A 405 2.46 -21.15 -5.58
C VAL A 405 3.20 -22.48 -5.58
N ASP A 406 3.53 -22.98 -4.39
CA ASP A 406 4.37 -24.18 -4.23
C ASP A 406 3.65 -25.46 -4.67
N ASP A 407 2.35 -25.57 -4.36
CA ASP A 407 1.50 -26.71 -4.73
C ASP A 407 0.35 -26.29 -5.67
N PRO A 408 0.60 -26.17 -6.99
CA PRO A 408 -0.43 -25.75 -7.93
C PRO A 408 -1.62 -26.72 -7.99
N SER A 409 -2.83 -26.20 -7.81
CA SER A 409 -4.08 -26.94 -7.99
C SER A 409 -5.21 -26.01 -8.43
N TRP A 410 -6.22 -26.56 -9.10
CA TRP A 410 -7.41 -25.79 -9.49
C TRP A 410 -8.15 -25.18 -8.29
N GLY A 411 -8.00 -25.75 -7.10
CA GLY A 411 -8.57 -25.22 -5.86
C GLY A 411 -8.05 -23.82 -5.49
N VAL A 412 -6.81 -23.49 -5.89
CA VAL A 412 -6.20 -22.16 -5.64
C VAL A 412 -7.00 -21.04 -6.31
N LEU A 413 -7.74 -21.33 -7.40
CA LEU A 413 -8.55 -20.33 -8.10
C LEU A 413 -9.84 -19.93 -7.37
N VAL A 414 -10.28 -20.68 -6.35
CA VAL A 414 -11.55 -20.42 -5.67
C VAL A 414 -11.56 -19.02 -5.04
N VAL A 415 -10.54 -18.68 -4.24
CA VAL A 415 -10.49 -17.37 -3.55
C VAL A 415 -10.32 -16.21 -4.53
N PRO A 416 -9.38 -16.24 -5.51
CA PRO A 416 -9.29 -15.21 -6.53
C PRO A 416 -10.58 -15.00 -7.32
N ALA A 417 -11.27 -16.08 -7.70
CA ALA A 417 -12.55 -15.99 -8.42
C ALA A 417 -13.64 -15.32 -7.56
N LEU A 418 -13.72 -15.66 -6.27
CA LEU A 418 -14.63 -15.00 -5.32
C LEU A 418 -14.29 -13.52 -5.14
N CYS A 419 -13.00 -13.15 -5.08
CA CYS A 419 -12.59 -11.75 -5.03
C CYS A 419 -13.00 -10.98 -6.28
N VAL A 420 -12.77 -11.54 -7.47
CA VAL A 420 -13.21 -10.95 -8.75
C VAL A 420 -14.72 -10.77 -8.78
N ALA A 421 -15.47 -11.81 -8.43
CA ALA A 421 -16.93 -11.76 -8.36
C ALA A 421 -17.41 -10.69 -7.35
N GLY A 422 -16.76 -10.59 -6.19
CA GLY A 422 -17.04 -9.56 -5.19
C GLY A 422 -16.84 -8.14 -5.71
N TYR A 423 -15.72 -7.86 -6.37
CA TYR A 423 -15.47 -6.55 -6.97
C TYR A 423 -16.47 -6.22 -8.09
N LEU A 424 -16.74 -7.17 -8.99
CA LEU A 424 -17.74 -7.01 -10.05
C LEU A 424 -19.14 -6.79 -9.48
N TRP A 425 -19.50 -7.48 -8.40
CA TRP A 425 -20.77 -7.29 -7.71
C TRP A 425 -20.88 -5.88 -7.12
N VAL A 426 -19.83 -5.36 -6.46
CA VAL A 426 -19.82 -3.97 -5.96
C VAL A 426 -19.99 -2.97 -7.10
N VAL A 427 -19.28 -3.16 -8.21
CA VAL A 427 -19.41 -2.32 -9.42
C VAL A 427 -20.84 -2.36 -9.95
N GLY A 428 -21.38 -3.55 -10.19
CA GLY A 428 -22.73 -3.74 -10.73
C GLY A 428 -23.81 -3.17 -9.81
N TRP A 429 -23.73 -3.46 -8.50
CA TRP A 429 -24.65 -2.91 -7.50
C TRP A 429 -24.64 -1.38 -7.48
N TYR A 430 -23.45 -0.77 -7.55
CA TYR A 430 -23.30 0.67 -7.51
C TYR A 430 -23.84 1.34 -8.79
N LEU A 431 -23.60 0.75 -9.96
CA LEU A 431 -24.14 1.23 -11.24
C LEU A 431 -25.68 1.14 -11.28
N CYS A 432 -26.25 0.03 -10.79
CA CYS A 432 -27.70 -0.19 -10.78
C CYS A 432 -28.43 0.71 -9.78
N ARG A 433 -27.92 0.89 -8.55
CA ARG A 433 -28.58 1.75 -7.54
C ARG A 433 -28.38 3.25 -7.78
N GLY A 434 -27.31 3.66 -8.45
CA GLY A 434 -27.12 5.05 -8.85
C GLY A 434 -28.27 5.58 -9.71
N HIS A 435 -28.86 4.74 -10.56
CA HIS A 435 -30.03 5.09 -11.37
C HIS A 435 -31.32 5.25 -10.57
N ALA A 436 -31.45 4.56 -9.44
CA ALA A 436 -32.65 4.63 -8.60
C ALA A 436 -32.68 5.89 -7.72
N LEU A 437 -31.52 6.34 -7.22
CA LEU A 437 -31.42 7.52 -6.34
C LEU A 437 -31.42 8.85 -7.11
N GLU A 438 -31.11 8.87 -8.41
CA GLU A 438 -31.27 10.05 -9.27
C GLU A 438 -32.71 10.26 -9.75
N LYS A 439 -33.58 9.26 -9.58
CA LYS A 439 -35.00 9.30 -10.01
C LYS A 439 -35.98 9.61 -8.87
N THR A 440 -35.52 9.72 -7.63
CA THR A 440 -36.32 10.24 -6.52
C THR A 440 -36.10 11.75 -6.43
N PRO A 441 -37.15 12.57 -6.66
CA PRO A 441 -37.05 14.03 -6.75
C PRO A 441 -36.54 14.71 -5.47
#